data_AF-A0A9P6WGR9-F1
#
_entry.id   AF-A0A9P6WGR9-F1
#
_cell.length_a   1.000
_cell.length_b   1.000
_cell.length_c   1.000
_cell.angle_alpha   90.00
_cell.angle_beta   90.00
_cell.angle_gamma   90.00
#
_symmetry.space_group_name_H-M   'P 1'
#
loop_
_entity.id
_entity.type
_entity.pdbx_description
1 polymer ?
#
loop_
_entity_poly.entity_id
_entity_poly.type
_entity_poly.pdbx_seq_one_letter_code
_entity_poly.pdbx_strand_id
1 'polypeptide(L)'
;MVWKLTAKLYQYYQLTTSFLYVALLARWIIIFPLVGIKFLPGGLHEFLIYLLFFSSVFEILWLFVFRGIKGTFRSRTLLKDLNFLYFVLIFHFNDDYEHALVLKNISYSLFIVSVSLSQTYCHAIQIFKRGPNYKRKTLLWKLDTFILMPVLYCSEFSLFLLNQRFPNFHTTKQIDQFTKFILVIFFPLALSCYRKHIARS
;
A
#
# COMPACT_ATOMS: atom_id res chain seq x y z
N MET A 1 9.59 -24.81 20.54
CA MET A 1 10.69 -23.85 20.31
C MET A 1 10.54 -23.11 18.99
N VAL A 2 10.30 -23.80 17.87
CA VAL A 2 10.08 -23.23 16.52
C VAL A 2 8.99 -22.14 16.50
N TRP A 3 7.84 -22.38 17.12
CA TRP A 3 6.73 -21.41 17.19
C TRP A 3 7.08 -20.08 17.88
N LYS A 4 8.00 -20.10 18.85
CA LYS A 4 8.46 -18.87 19.52
C LYS A 4 9.40 -18.07 18.62
N LEU A 5 10.21 -18.76 17.81
CA LEU A 5 11.12 -18.12 16.85
C LEU A 5 10.34 -17.50 15.69
N THR A 6 9.37 -18.22 15.10
CA THR A 6 8.55 -17.71 14.00
C THR A 6 7.75 -16.47 14.41
N ALA A 7 7.17 -16.47 15.62
CA ALA A 7 6.48 -15.30 16.16
C ALA A 7 7.41 -14.10 16.35
N LYS A 8 8.65 -14.30 16.84
CA LYS A 8 9.65 -13.23 16.99
C LYS A 8 10.10 -12.67 15.64
N LEU A 9 10.36 -13.53 14.65
CA LEU A 9 10.74 -13.12 13.30
C LEU A 9 9.63 -12.28 12.65
N TYR A 10 8.38 -12.70 12.82
CA TYR A 10 7.25 -11.92 12.36
C TYR A 10 7.14 -10.57 13.06
N GLN A 11 7.35 -10.49 14.39
CA GLN A 11 7.38 -9.20 15.10
C GLN A 11 8.50 -8.29 14.60
N TYR A 12 9.69 -8.83 14.36
CA TYR A 12 10.82 -8.06 13.80
C TYR A 12 10.52 -7.54 12.40
N TYR A 13 9.91 -8.38 11.56
CA TYR A 13 9.41 -7.99 10.25
C TYR A 13 8.38 -6.84 10.37
N GLN A 14 7.36 -6.98 11.22
CA GLN A 14 6.37 -5.91 11.42
C GLN A 14 7.01 -4.60 11.90
N LEU A 15 8.01 -4.67 12.80
CA LEU A 15 8.70 -3.49 13.33
C LEU A 15 9.52 -2.79 12.24
N THR A 16 10.33 -3.56 11.51
CA THR A 16 11.18 -3.05 10.44
C THR A 16 10.34 -2.48 9.30
N THR A 17 9.28 -3.17 8.86
CA THR A 17 8.37 -2.67 7.84
C THR A 17 7.66 -1.39 8.29
N SER A 18 7.17 -1.33 9.53
CA SER A 18 6.60 -0.10 10.08
C SER A 18 7.60 1.06 10.05
N PHE A 19 8.86 0.81 10.41
CA PHE A 19 9.91 1.83 10.36
C PHE A 19 10.22 2.29 8.93
N LEU A 20 10.25 1.37 7.95
CA LEU A 20 10.48 1.71 6.54
C LEU A 20 9.38 2.58 5.96
N TYR A 21 8.11 2.34 6.31
CA TYR A 21 7.00 3.23 5.90
C TYR A 21 7.08 4.61 6.57
N VAL A 22 7.55 4.69 7.82
CA VAL A 22 7.85 5.99 8.45
C VAL A 22 9.01 6.68 7.72
N ALA A 23 10.04 5.95 7.32
CA ALA A 23 11.16 6.48 6.55
C ALA A 23 10.73 7.01 5.18
N LEU A 24 9.80 6.32 4.49
CA LEU A 24 9.18 6.79 3.25
C LEU A 24 8.50 8.15 3.47
N LEU A 25 7.69 8.28 4.52
CA LEU A 25 7.02 9.53 4.87
C LEU A 25 8.03 10.64 5.19
N ALA A 26 9.03 10.35 6.02
CA ALA A 26 10.05 11.32 6.39
C ALA A 26 10.81 11.83 5.16
N ARG A 27 11.17 10.92 4.25
CA ARG A 27 11.80 11.25 2.97
C ARG A 27 10.91 12.14 2.12
N TRP A 28 9.61 11.84 2.05
CA TRP A 28 8.65 12.70 1.35
C TRP A 28 8.54 14.09 1.98
N ILE A 29 8.41 14.20 3.31
CA ILE A 29 8.29 15.48 4.03
C ILE A 29 9.52 16.37 3.81
N ILE A 30 10.73 15.78 3.80
CA ILE A 30 11.98 16.54 3.59
C ILE A 30 12.08 17.01 2.14
N ILE A 31 11.73 16.16 1.18
CA ILE A 31 11.94 16.43 -0.25
C ILE A 31 10.84 17.34 -0.83
N PHE A 32 9.59 17.15 -0.42
CA PHE A 32 8.44 17.90 -0.95
C PHE A 32 8.63 19.43 -0.94
N PRO A 33 9.09 20.08 0.15
CA PRO A 33 9.31 21.53 0.14
C PRO A 33 10.54 21.95 -0.70
N LEU A 34 11.52 21.08 -0.87
CA LEU A 34 12.74 21.38 -1.63
C LEU A 34 12.52 21.37 -3.13
N VAL A 35 11.61 20.50 -3.61
CA VAL A 35 11.43 20.24 -5.05
C VAL A 35 10.05 20.65 -5.56
N GLY A 36 9.08 20.80 -4.66
CA GLY A 36 7.70 21.15 -4.98
C GLY A 36 7.03 20.12 -5.89
N ILE A 37 6.15 20.59 -6.79
CA ILE A 37 5.39 19.75 -7.74
C ILE A 37 6.21 19.44 -9.01
N LYS A 38 7.30 20.17 -9.26
CA LYS A 38 8.03 20.14 -10.54
C LYS A 38 8.83 18.84 -10.74
N PHE A 39 9.32 18.25 -9.66
CA PHE A 39 10.13 17.05 -9.69
C PHE A 39 9.81 16.19 -8.46
N LEU A 40 9.48 14.92 -8.70
CA LEU A 40 9.59 13.92 -7.66
C LEU A 40 10.90 13.17 -7.91
N PRO A 41 11.84 13.11 -6.96
CA PRO A 41 13.11 12.43 -7.22
C PRO A 41 12.85 10.94 -7.43
N GLY A 42 13.43 10.38 -8.50
CA GLY A 42 13.31 8.95 -8.86
C GLY A 42 13.62 8.03 -7.68
N GLY A 43 14.59 8.39 -6.84
CA GLY A 43 14.92 7.63 -5.64
C GLY A 43 13.77 7.47 -4.63
N LEU A 44 12.82 8.41 -4.54
CA LEU A 44 11.63 8.25 -3.67
C LEU A 44 10.63 7.26 -4.27
N HIS A 45 10.43 7.33 -5.59
CA HIS A 45 9.60 6.37 -6.32
C HIS A 45 10.16 4.96 -6.20
N GLU A 46 11.45 4.77 -6.50
CA GLU A 46 12.11 3.46 -6.38
C GLU A 46 11.98 2.90 -4.96
N PHE A 47 12.22 3.73 -3.94
CA PHE A 47 12.06 3.31 -2.55
C PHE A 47 10.62 2.87 -2.24
N LEU A 48 9.61 3.60 -2.71
CA LEU A 48 8.21 3.19 -2.59
C LEU A 48 7.96 1.85 -3.29
N ILE A 49 8.40 1.68 -4.53
CA ILE A 49 8.16 0.47 -5.32
C ILE A 49 8.79 -0.75 -4.67
N TYR A 50 10.06 -0.67 -4.28
CA TYR A 50 10.73 -1.77 -3.58
C TYR A 50 10.09 -2.05 -2.22
N LEU A 51 9.71 -1.01 -1.46
CA LEU A 51 9.05 -1.18 -0.17
C LEU A 51 7.69 -1.88 -0.32
N LEU A 52 6.87 -1.46 -1.27
CA LEU A 52 5.58 -2.10 -1.57
C LEU A 52 5.77 -3.54 -2.00
N PHE A 53 6.74 -3.82 -2.88
CA PHE A 53 7.02 -5.16 -3.37
C PHE A 53 7.42 -6.09 -2.22
N PHE A 54 8.49 -5.76 -1.49
CA PHE A 54 9.01 -6.62 -0.44
C PHE A 54 8.02 -6.78 0.72
N SER A 55 7.41 -5.68 1.19
CA SER A 55 6.42 -5.78 2.27
C SER A 55 5.19 -6.61 1.87
N SER A 56 4.71 -6.51 0.63
CA SER A 56 3.57 -7.31 0.18
C SER A 56 3.94 -8.79 0.03
N VAL A 57 5.10 -9.11 -0.56
CA VAL A 57 5.58 -10.50 -0.69
C VAL A 57 5.77 -11.14 0.68
N PHE A 58 6.47 -10.48 1.60
CA PHE A 58 6.71 -11.03 2.93
C PHE A 58 5.43 -11.14 3.76
N GLU A 59 4.50 -10.17 3.68
CA GLU A 59 3.21 -10.27 4.36
C GLU A 59 2.40 -11.47 3.84
N ILE A 60 2.38 -11.71 2.52
CA ILE A 60 1.74 -12.89 1.92
C ILE A 60 2.36 -14.19 2.45
N LEU A 61 3.69 -14.27 2.49
CA LEU A 61 4.39 -15.44 3.05
C LEU A 61 3.98 -15.66 4.51
N TRP A 62 3.94 -14.61 5.32
CA TRP A 62 3.49 -14.70 6.71
C TRP A 62 2.01 -15.10 6.84
N LEU A 63 1.13 -14.63 5.95
CA LEU A 63 -0.27 -15.05 5.93
C LEU A 63 -0.38 -16.55 5.70
N PHE A 64 0.38 -17.12 4.76
CA PHE A 64 0.42 -18.56 4.55
C PHE A 64 0.92 -19.32 5.77
N VAL A 65 1.98 -18.83 6.42
CA VAL A 65 2.53 -19.45 7.63
C VAL A 65 1.52 -19.45 8.79
N PHE A 66 0.80 -18.36 9.04
CA PHE A 66 -0.08 -18.25 10.21
C PHE A 66 -1.54 -18.65 9.98
N ARG A 67 -2.06 -18.53 8.75
CA ARG A 67 -3.48 -18.79 8.45
C ARG A 67 -3.69 -20.01 7.56
N GLY A 68 -2.62 -20.56 6.97
CA GLY A 68 -2.70 -21.63 5.99
C GLY A 68 -3.39 -21.20 4.69
N ILE A 69 -3.40 -22.10 3.71
CA ILE A 69 -3.86 -21.82 2.34
C ILE A 69 -5.30 -21.26 2.31
N LYS A 70 -6.25 -21.98 2.92
CA LYS A 70 -7.68 -21.58 2.93
C LYS A 70 -7.89 -20.24 3.65
N GLY A 71 -7.14 -19.98 4.72
CA GLY A 71 -7.24 -18.74 5.49
C GLY A 71 -6.64 -17.54 4.74
N THR A 72 -5.57 -17.74 3.97
CA THR A 72 -4.92 -16.71 3.16
C THR A 72 -5.84 -16.22 2.04
N PHE A 73 -6.43 -17.13 1.25
CA PHE A 73 -7.33 -16.75 0.14
C PHE A 73 -8.61 -16.03 0.58
N ARG A 74 -9.06 -16.24 1.83
CA ARG A 74 -10.20 -15.51 2.41
C ARG A 74 -9.78 -14.18 3.07
N SER A 75 -8.49 -13.90 3.16
CA SER A 75 -7.96 -12.72 3.85
C SER A 75 -8.08 -11.47 2.99
N ARG A 76 -8.55 -10.37 3.59
CA ARG A 76 -8.48 -9.04 2.97
C ARG A 76 -7.06 -8.52 2.86
N THR A 77 -6.17 -8.96 3.75
CA THR A 77 -4.75 -8.59 3.70
C THR A 77 -4.14 -9.07 2.39
N LEU A 78 -4.47 -10.29 1.95
CA LEU A 78 -4.04 -10.80 0.64
C LEU A 78 -4.50 -9.89 -0.51
N LEU A 79 -5.78 -9.48 -0.51
CA LEU A 79 -6.29 -8.57 -1.54
C LEU A 79 -5.55 -7.23 -1.55
N LYS A 80 -5.24 -6.67 -0.37
CA LYS A 80 -4.44 -5.46 -0.22
C LYS A 80 -3.03 -5.65 -0.77
N ASP A 81 -2.36 -6.74 -0.41
CA ASP A 81 -0.99 -7.03 -0.86
C ASP A 81 -0.93 -7.31 -2.37
N LEU A 82 -1.92 -8.00 -2.94
CA LEU A 82 -2.04 -8.19 -4.39
C LEU A 82 -2.28 -6.88 -5.13
N ASN A 83 -3.07 -5.98 -4.56
CA ASN A 83 -3.30 -4.64 -5.12
C ASN A 83 -2.01 -3.81 -5.12
N PHE A 84 -1.19 -3.87 -4.06
CA PHE A 84 0.12 -3.24 -4.05
C PHE A 84 1.12 -3.86 -5.03
N LEU A 85 1.11 -5.19 -5.18
CA LEU A 85 1.93 -5.85 -6.20
C LEU A 85 1.48 -5.47 -7.61
N TYR A 86 0.18 -5.29 -7.82
CA TYR A 86 -0.36 -4.77 -9.08
C TYR A 86 0.09 -3.31 -9.31
N PHE A 87 0.03 -2.47 -8.28
CA PHE A 87 0.58 -1.11 -8.35
C PHE A 87 2.05 -1.12 -8.75
N VAL A 88 2.87 -1.97 -8.12
CA VAL A 88 4.29 -2.16 -8.47
C VAL A 88 4.43 -2.58 -9.93
N LEU A 89 3.68 -3.58 -10.39
CA LEU A 89 3.77 -4.07 -11.77
C LEU A 89 3.49 -2.97 -12.80
N ILE A 90 2.53 -2.09 -12.52
CA ILE A 90 2.15 -0.99 -13.42
C ILE A 90 3.15 0.17 -13.36
N PHE A 91 3.65 0.49 -12.17
CA PHE A 91 4.43 1.71 -11.95
C PHE A 91 5.95 1.50 -11.90
N HIS A 92 6.45 0.27 -11.79
CA HIS A 92 7.88 -0.03 -11.68
C HIS A 92 8.70 0.45 -12.88
N PHE A 93 8.13 0.37 -14.09
CA PHE A 93 8.82 0.70 -15.34
C PHE A 93 8.74 2.18 -15.73
N ASN A 94 8.51 3.09 -14.78
CA ASN A 94 8.61 4.53 -15.04
C ASN A 94 10.08 4.96 -14.96
N ASP A 95 10.94 4.43 -15.85
CA ASP A 95 12.39 4.72 -15.82
C ASP A 95 12.69 6.19 -16.16
N ASP A 96 11.77 6.86 -16.87
CA ASP A 96 11.86 8.28 -17.21
C ASP A 96 11.06 9.14 -16.22
N TYR A 97 11.60 9.24 -15.00
CA TYR A 97 11.00 9.99 -13.89
C TYR A 97 10.75 11.48 -14.21
N GLU A 98 11.54 12.06 -15.11
CA GLU A 98 11.44 13.47 -15.48
C GLU A 98 10.24 13.74 -16.37
N HIS A 99 9.82 12.77 -17.20
CA HIS A 99 8.73 12.91 -18.14
C HIS A 99 7.45 12.18 -17.73
N ALA A 100 7.49 11.35 -16.68
CA ALA A 100 6.32 10.66 -16.14
C ALA A 100 5.32 11.64 -15.47
N LEU A 101 4.30 12.07 -16.23
CA LEU A 101 3.23 12.96 -15.76
C LEU A 101 2.48 12.41 -14.54
N VAL A 102 2.42 11.08 -14.41
CA VAL A 102 1.74 10.42 -13.29
C VAL A 102 2.44 10.71 -11.97
N LEU A 103 3.78 10.75 -11.95
CA LEU A 103 4.59 10.98 -10.75
C LEU A 103 4.56 12.43 -10.28
N LYS A 104 4.24 13.37 -11.17
CA LYS A 104 4.10 14.80 -10.86
C LYS A 104 2.70 15.17 -10.37
N ASN A 105 1.75 14.25 -10.42
CA ASN A 105 0.38 14.52 -10.01
C ASN A 105 0.26 14.55 -8.48
N ILE A 106 -0.60 15.44 -7.95
CA ILE A 106 -0.90 15.53 -6.52
C ILE A 106 -1.39 14.19 -5.93
N SER A 107 -2.10 13.39 -6.73
CA SER A 107 -2.53 12.05 -6.33
C SER A 107 -1.36 11.15 -5.96
N TYR A 108 -0.18 11.31 -6.58
CA TYR A 108 0.98 10.50 -6.23
C TYR A 108 1.53 10.84 -4.85
N SER A 109 1.61 12.14 -4.52
CA SER A 109 1.97 12.60 -3.18
C SER A 109 0.96 12.17 -2.12
N LEU A 110 -0.33 12.30 -2.41
CA LEU A 110 -1.39 11.82 -1.51
C LEU A 110 -1.31 10.30 -1.30
N PHE A 111 -0.99 9.54 -2.35
CA PHE A 111 -0.78 8.11 -2.27
C PHE A 111 0.41 7.77 -1.35
N ILE A 112 1.57 8.41 -1.53
CA ILE A 112 2.75 8.23 -0.67
C ILE A 112 2.43 8.50 0.80
N VAL A 113 1.79 9.64 1.09
CA VAL A 113 1.45 10.01 2.47
C VAL A 113 0.47 9.00 3.07
N SER A 114 -0.60 8.68 2.34
CA SER A 114 -1.66 7.80 2.84
C SER A 114 -1.17 6.37 3.01
N VAL A 115 -0.37 5.84 2.08
CA VAL A 115 0.19 4.48 2.17
C VAL A 115 1.19 4.41 3.31
N SER A 116 2.04 5.43 3.47
CA SER A 116 3.02 5.46 4.55
C SER A 116 2.35 5.44 5.92
N LEU A 117 1.36 6.32 6.14
CA LEU A 117 0.66 6.39 7.43
C LEU A 117 -0.21 5.15 7.68
N SER A 118 -0.95 4.70 6.67
CA SER A 118 -1.86 3.56 6.83
C SER A 118 -1.10 2.24 7.01
N GLN A 119 -0.02 2.01 6.26
CA GLN A 119 0.80 0.80 6.45
C GLN A 119 1.62 0.86 7.75
N THR A 120 2.17 2.02 8.13
CA THR A 120 2.79 2.19 9.46
C THR A 120 1.81 1.81 10.56
N TYR A 121 0.60 2.36 10.52
CA TYR A 121 -0.44 2.02 11.49
C TYR A 121 -0.75 0.52 11.46
N CYS A 122 -0.98 -0.06 10.28
CA CYS A 122 -1.30 -1.48 10.12
C CYS A 122 -0.21 -2.40 10.69
N HIS A 123 1.05 -2.13 10.42
CA HIS A 123 2.16 -2.96 10.92
C HIS A 123 2.38 -2.74 12.43
N ALA A 124 2.30 -1.49 12.91
CA ALA A 124 2.44 -1.18 14.33
C ALA A 124 1.32 -1.83 15.19
N ILE A 125 0.07 -1.83 14.72
CA ILE A 125 -1.02 -2.47 15.49
C ILE A 125 -0.85 -3.98 15.60
N GLN A 126 -0.21 -4.63 14.63
CA GLN A 126 0.04 -6.06 14.68
C GLN A 126 1.06 -6.44 15.76
N ILE A 127 1.92 -5.51 16.18
CA ILE A 127 2.90 -5.69 17.26
C ILE A 127 2.28 -5.38 18.62
N PHE A 128 1.68 -4.19 18.75
CA PHE A 128 1.37 -3.62 20.07
C PHE A 128 -0.07 -3.84 20.56
N LYS A 129 -1.01 -4.22 19.68
CA LYS A 129 -2.46 -4.21 19.99
C LYS A 129 -3.10 -5.59 19.88
N ARG A 130 -2.59 -6.54 20.68
CA ARG A 130 -3.11 -7.93 20.77
C ARG A 130 -3.59 -8.35 22.17
N GLY A 131 -3.67 -7.43 23.12
CA GLY A 131 -4.09 -7.72 24.50
C GLY A 131 -5.63 -7.79 24.69
N PRO A 132 -6.13 -8.50 25.72
CA PRO A 132 -7.56 -8.72 25.97
C PRO A 132 -8.36 -7.43 26.20
N ASN A 133 -7.72 -6.33 26.62
CA ASN A 133 -8.37 -5.04 26.90
C ASN A 133 -8.19 -3.99 25.79
N TYR A 134 -7.79 -4.41 24.58
CA TYR A 134 -7.54 -3.45 23.50
C TYR A 134 -8.85 -2.83 22.96
N LYS A 135 -9.01 -1.52 23.16
CA LYS A 135 -10.07 -0.73 22.53
C LYS A 135 -9.75 -0.51 21.05
N ARG A 136 -10.48 -1.17 20.16
CA ARG A 136 -10.25 -1.11 18.71
C ARG A 136 -10.55 0.25 18.08
N LYS A 137 -11.59 0.94 18.54
CA LYS A 137 -12.09 2.22 17.99
C LYS A 137 -11.35 3.43 18.57
N THR A 138 -10.02 3.43 18.52
CA THR A 138 -9.22 4.59 18.92
C THR A 138 -9.35 5.75 17.93
N LEU A 139 -8.95 6.96 18.32
CA LEU A 139 -8.87 8.11 17.40
C LEU A 139 -8.02 7.77 16.16
N LEU A 140 -6.84 7.14 16.35
CA LEU A 140 -5.99 6.68 15.27
C LEU A 140 -6.69 5.70 14.32
N TRP A 141 -7.53 4.79 14.84
CA TRP A 141 -8.29 3.88 14.00
C TRP A 141 -9.34 4.63 13.16
N LYS A 142 -10.00 5.64 13.74
CA LYS A 142 -10.97 6.48 13.02
C LYS A 142 -10.29 7.30 11.93
N LEU A 143 -9.14 7.91 12.21
CA LEU A 143 -8.37 8.66 11.22
C LEU A 143 -7.90 7.76 10.07
N ASP A 144 -7.35 6.58 10.39
CA ASP A 144 -6.94 5.62 9.36
C ASP A 144 -8.13 5.13 8.53
N THR A 145 -9.22 4.75 9.18
CA THR A 145 -10.39 4.18 8.51
C THR A 145 -11.16 5.21 7.69
N PHE A 146 -11.46 6.38 8.24
CA PHE A 146 -12.36 7.35 7.60
C PHE A 146 -11.65 8.41 6.76
N ILE A 147 -10.34 8.57 6.89
CA ILE A 147 -9.56 9.56 6.15
C ILE A 147 -8.49 8.88 5.30
N LEU A 148 -7.52 8.21 5.93
CA LEU A 148 -6.35 7.69 5.20
C LEU A 148 -6.73 6.61 4.18
N MET A 149 -7.57 5.65 4.55
CA MET A 149 -8.02 4.60 3.63
C MET A 149 -8.77 5.17 2.41
N PRO A 150 -9.81 6.01 2.56
CA PRO A 150 -10.45 6.66 1.42
C PRO A 150 -9.48 7.45 0.54
N VAL A 151 -8.60 8.24 1.13
CA VAL A 151 -7.59 9.01 0.37
C VAL A 151 -6.64 8.08 -0.37
N LEU A 152 -6.18 7.00 0.27
CA LEU A 152 -5.33 5.98 -0.36
C LEU A 152 -5.99 5.37 -1.59
N TYR A 153 -7.22 4.87 -1.47
CA TYR A 153 -7.90 4.21 -2.60
C TYR A 153 -8.29 5.21 -3.71
N CYS A 154 -8.71 6.44 -3.36
CA CYS A 154 -9.01 7.46 -4.36
C CYS A 154 -7.75 7.94 -5.10
N SER A 155 -6.64 8.13 -4.39
CA SER A 155 -5.37 8.51 -5.00
C SER A 155 -4.83 7.40 -5.89
N GLU A 156 -4.88 6.15 -5.44
CA GLU A 156 -4.49 4.97 -6.22
C GLU A 156 -5.33 4.82 -7.50
N PHE A 157 -6.66 4.92 -7.40
CA PHE A 157 -7.55 4.90 -8.56
C PHE A 157 -7.20 6.00 -9.56
N SER A 158 -6.95 7.22 -9.07
CA SER A 158 -6.56 8.36 -9.92
C SER A 158 -5.24 8.09 -10.64
N LEU A 159 -4.27 7.47 -9.96
CA LEU A 159 -2.99 7.09 -10.56
C LEU A 159 -3.18 6.04 -11.66
N PHE A 160 -3.96 4.98 -11.41
CA PHE A 160 -4.25 3.98 -12.43
C PHE A 160 -4.95 4.58 -13.65
N LEU A 161 -5.91 5.48 -13.44
CA LEU A 161 -6.60 6.18 -14.52
C LEU A 161 -5.63 7.06 -15.33
N LEU A 162 -4.74 7.78 -14.66
CA LEU A 162 -3.72 8.61 -15.32
C LEU A 162 -2.73 7.76 -16.12
N ASN A 163 -2.26 6.64 -15.55
CA ASN A 163 -1.34 5.74 -16.24
C ASN A 163 -1.98 5.07 -17.46
N GLN A 164 -3.28 4.78 -17.40
CA GLN A 164 -4.02 4.28 -18.57
C GLN A 164 -4.10 5.32 -19.69
N ARG A 165 -4.23 6.61 -19.34
CA ARG A 165 -4.29 7.70 -20.33
C ARG A 165 -2.94 8.00 -20.97
N PHE A 166 -1.85 7.80 -20.24
CA PHE A 166 -0.48 8.03 -20.68
C PHE A 166 0.31 6.72 -20.62
N PRO A 167 0.12 5.81 -21.60
CA PRO A 167 0.80 4.53 -21.60
C PRO A 167 2.31 4.71 -21.78
N ASN A 168 3.07 3.91 -21.03
CA ASN A 168 4.52 3.82 -21.15
C ASN A 168 4.94 2.82 -22.24
N PHE A 169 6.23 2.80 -22.58
CA PHE A 169 6.80 1.85 -23.53
C PHE A 169 6.60 0.37 -23.14
N HIS A 170 6.38 0.09 -21.85
CA HIS A 170 6.12 -1.26 -21.33
C HIS A 170 4.62 -1.64 -21.30
N THR A 171 3.72 -0.73 -21.69
CA THR A 171 2.28 -1.00 -21.69
C THR A 171 1.91 -1.88 -22.89
N THR A 172 1.64 -3.16 -22.62
CA THR A 172 1.10 -4.08 -23.64
C THR A 172 -0.43 -4.01 -23.72
N LYS A 173 -1.02 -4.45 -24.85
CA LYS A 173 -2.48 -4.52 -25.01
C LYS A 173 -3.18 -5.34 -23.92
N GLN A 174 -2.53 -6.39 -23.44
CA GLN A 174 -3.05 -7.26 -22.37
C GLN A 174 -3.08 -6.51 -21.03
N ILE A 175 -2.01 -5.77 -20.70
CA ILE A 175 -1.93 -4.98 -19.47
C ILE A 175 -2.97 -3.84 -19.50
N ASP A 176 -3.16 -3.18 -20.64
CA ASP A 176 -4.18 -2.13 -20.79
C ASP A 176 -5.61 -2.67 -20.61
N GLN A 177 -5.95 -3.80 -21.23
CA GLN A 177 -7.25 -4.46 -21.03
C GLN A 177 -7.47 -4.86 -19.57
N PHE A 178 -6.44 -5.42 -18.94
CA PHE A 178 -6.51 -5.81 -17.53
C PHE A 178 -6.66 -4.59 -16.60
N THR A 179 -5.96 -3.49 -16.90
CA THR A 179 -6.09 -2.21 -16.16
C THR A 179 -7.50 -1.65 -16.26
N LYS A 180 -8.10 -1.65 -17.46
CA LYS A 180 -9.50 -1.25 -17.68
C LYS A 180 -10.46 -2.09 -16.85
N PHE A 181 -10.28 -3.41 -16.85
CA PHE A 181 -11.08 -4.30 -16.03
C PHE A 181 -10.95 -3.98 -14.54
N ILE A 182 -9.72 -3.79 -14.04
CA ILE A 182 -9.45 -3.42 -12.66
C ILE A 182 -10.15 -2.12 -12.29
N LEU A 183 -10.05 -1.08 -13.12
CA LEU A 183 -10.69 0.21 -12.86
C LEU A 183 -12.21 0.11 -12.73
N VAL A 184 -12.87 -0.76 -13.52
CA VAL A 184 -14.32 -1.01 -13.41
C VAL A 184 -14.68 -1.66 -12.07
N ILE A 185 -13.89 -2.63 -11.62
CA ILE A 185 -14.18 -3.37 -10.38
C ILE A 185 -13.61 -2.73 -9.12
N PHE A 186 -12.73 -1.72 -9.25
CA PHE A 186 -11.94 -1.15 -8.16
C PHE A 186 -12.82 -0.63 -7.02
N PHE A 187 -13.75 0.29 -7.32
CA PHE A 187 -14.64 0.87 -6.32
C PHE A 187 -15.61 -0.17 -5.71
N PRO A 188 -16.32 -1.00 -6.49
CA PRO A 188 -17.17 -2.05 -5.93
C PRO A 188 -16.44 -2.98 -4.95
N LEU A 189 -15.21 -3.38 -5.31
CA LEU A 189 -14.40 -4.28 -4.49
C LEU A 189 -13.85 -3.58 -3.25
N ALA A 190 -13.35 -2.35 -3.40
CA ALA A 190 -12.87 -1.52 -2.29
C ALA A 190 -14.00 -1.23 -1.28
N LEU A 191 -15.18 -0.81 -1.74
CA LEU A 191 -16.35 -0.56 -0.89
C LEU A 191 -16.82 -1.83 -0.17
N SER A 192 -16.83 -2.97 -0.86
CA SER A 192 -17.17 -4.25 -0.24
C SER A 192 -16.19 -4.64 0.88
N CYS A 193 -14.90 -4.42 0.66
CA CYS A 193 -13.87 -4.65 1.67
C CYS A 193 -13.96 -3.66 2.83
N TYR A 194 -14.22 -2.39 2.53
CA TYR A 194 -14.36 -1.29 3.48
C TYR A 194 -15.58 -1.47 4.39
N ARG A 195 -16.74 -1.82 3.83
CA ARG A 195 -17.94 -2.16 4.61
C ARG A 195 -17.67 -3.31 5.57
N LYS A 196 -16.98 -4.37 5.12
CA LYS A 196 -16.56 -5.48 6.00
C LYS A 196 -15.56 -5.02 7.06
N HIS A 197 -14.74 -4.01 6.81
CA HIS A 197 -13.74 -3.49 7.75
C HIS A 197 -14.41 -2.77 8.91
N ILE A 198 -15.38 -1.91 8.59
CA ILE A 198 -16.22 -1.23 9.57
C ILE A 198 -17.12 -2.23 10.33
N ALA A 199 -17.78 -3.15 9.63
CA ALA A 199 -18.74 -4.08 10.27
C ALA A 199 -18.09 -5.05 11.27
N ARG A 200 -16.81 -5.41 11.06
CA ARG A 200 -16.06 -6.26 12.00
C ARG A 200 -15.35 -5.46 13.10
N SER A 201 -15.58 -4.15 13.20
CA SER A 201 -14.93 -3.24 14.17
C SER A 201 -15.80 -2.93 15.39
#